data_AF-A0A952MTM1-F1
#
_entry.id   AF-A0A952MTM1-F1
#
_cell.length_a   1.000
_cell.length_b   1.000
_cell.length_c   1.000
_cell.angle_alpha   90.00
_cell.angle_beta   90.00
_cell.angle_gamma   90.00
#
_symmetry.space_group_name_H-M   'P 1'
#
loop_
_entity.id
_entity.type
_entity.pdbx_description
1 polymer ?
#
loop_
_entity_poly.entity_id
_entity_poly.type
_entity_poly.pdbx_seq_one_letter_code
_entity_poly.pdbx_strand_id
1 'polypeptide(L)'
;MQRILLIILFSGTALQTWAQCAQTLRLARATYEQGRLHEIESQLKGCLESPEKGGFAKEEKQLRVEALKILTMSYIYLEEPQKADATMLRLKKADPYYRPNPEVDPAEFVALYSSYREEPVYRIGVRLGVNFSRPNVMELLTVVEPTFDSEFKRGIGFQFGAGLDVPIMLFSQKNKWTLHGELLYQQRSYEIDIKEDRSPDPSNPILNEFEGVERQTALSLPITLEYKFLEKKFNPYIALGFSTDLLLSSTLTAERKRFVQPGVPEGGFDPEREPINLSALAAAGVKLPVGPGFIVFEVRYAHGLTNISSSETAYANQSLALDYGYADSVFKLSSLSFAGSYIFNKHNPKKITRKK
;
A
#
# COMPACT_ATOMS: atom_id res chain seq x y z
N MET A 1 -38.25 -37.42 19.63
CA MET A 1 -36.81 -37.66 19.86
C MET A 1 -36.04 -36.55 19.12
N GLN A 2 -35.97 -35.28 19.53
CA GLN A 2 -35.52 -34.69 20.80
C GLN A 2 -34.11 -35.14 21.21
N ARG A 3 -33.09 -34.62 20.53
CA ARG A 3 -31.72 -34.55 21.04
C ARG A 3 -31.05 -33.22 20.67
N ILE A 4 -31.05 -32.30 21.65
CA ILE A 4 -29.93 -31.44 22.10
C ILE A 4 -29.42 -30.44 21.03
N LEU A 5 -29.93 -29.22 20.85
CA LEU A 5 -30.03 -28.03 21.72
C LEU A 5 -29.17 -28.00 23.01
N LEU A 6 -27.88 -27.68 22.88
CA LEU A 6 -27.05 -27.09 23.94
C LEU A 6 -25.73 -26.62 23.34
N ILE A 7 -25.51 -25.29 23.32
CA ILE A 7 -24.24 -24.52 23.43
C ILE A 7 -24.59 -23.08 23.01
N ILE A 8 -25.33 -22.37 23.87
CA ILE A 8 -25.34 -20.90 23.94
C ILE A 8 -25.44 -20.56 25.43
N LEU A 9 -24.31 -20.63 26.13
CA LEU A 9 -24.18 -20.18 27.53
C LEU A 9 -22.70 -19.99 27.84
N PHE A 10 -22.04 -19.09 27.11
CA PHE A 10 -20.67 -18.67 27.43
C PHE A 10 -20.39 -17.22 26.98
N SER A 11 -21.32 -16.31 27.25
CA SER A 11 -21.19 -14.88 26.90
C SER A 11 -21.64 -13.95 28.03
N GLY A 12 -21.41 -14.34 29.30
CA GLY A 12 -21.80 -13.53 30.47
C GLY A 12 -20.65 -12.85 31.22
N THR A 13 -19.41 -13.32 31.10
CA THR A 13 -18.32 -12.87 31.98
C THR A 13 -17.59 -11.62 31.50
N ALA A 14 -17.61 -11.32 30.19
CA ALA A 14 -16.97 -10.12 29.67
C ALA A 14 -17.76 -8.84 29.96
N LEU A 15 -19.09 -8.91 30.10
CA LEU A 15 -19.93 -7.72 30.30
C LEU A 15 -19.83 -7.14 31.74
N GLN A 16 -19.55 -7.99 32.72
CA GLN A 16 -19.51 -7.56 34.13
C GLN A 16 -18.22 -6.82 34.51
N THR A 17 -17.10 -7.10 33.86
CA THR A 17 -15.81 -6.44 34.17
C THR A 17 -15.76 -4.98 33.71
N TRP A 18 -16.46 -4.62 32.62
CA TRP A 18 -16.48 -3.24 32.10
C TRP A 18 -17.36 -2.29 32.92
N ALA A 19 -18.55 -2.75 33.31
CA ALA A 19 -19.47 -1.98 34.15
C ALA A 19 -18.79 -1.61 35.49
N GLN A 20 -18.06 -2.56 36.07
CA GLN A 20 -17.25 -2.35 37.26
C GLN A 20 -16.17 -1.29 37.02
N CYS A 21 -15.46 -1.33 35.89
CA CYS A 21 -14.41 -0.36 35.62
C CYS A 21 -14.95 1.06 35.38
N ALA A 22 -16.08 1.21 34.70
CA ALA A 22 -16.74 2.51 34.53
C ALA A 22 -17.16 3.12 35.88
N GLN A 23 -17.62 2.29 36.82
CA GLN A 23 -17.95 2.72 38.18
C GLN A 23 -16.71 3.12 38.98
N THR A 24 -15.65 2.32 38.91
CA THR A 24 -14.36 2.63 39.55
C THR A 24 -13.73 3.91 38.99
N LEU A 25 -13.86 4.17 37.69
CA LEU A 25 -13.37 5.39 37.06
C LEU A 25 -14.13 6.64 37.57
N ARG A 26 -15.45 6.55 37.74
CA ARG A 26 -16.25 7.63 38.34
C ARG A 26 -15.83 7.89 39.79
N LEU A 27 -15.56 6.84 40.55
CA LEU A 27 -15.04 6.96 41.91
C LEU A 27 -13.65 7.62 41.93
N ALA A 28 -12.75 7.22 41.02
CA ALA A 28 -11.42 7.80 40.90
C ALA A 28 -11.46 9.30 40.54
N ARG A 29 -12.38 9.73 39.67
CA ARG A 29 -12.62 11.17 39.39
C ARG A 29 -13.03 11.92 40.64
N ALA A 30 -14.01 11.40 41.40
CA ALA A 30 -14.46 12.05 42.63
C ALA A 30 -13.34 12.12 43.67
N THR A 31 -12.54 11.05 43.81
CA THR A 31 -11.37 11.01 44.69
C THR A 31 -10.31 12.04 44.27
N TYR A 32 -10.08 12.20 42.97
CA TYR A 32 -9.18 13.21 42.40
C TYR A 32 -9.66 14.64 42.69
N GLU A 33 -10.94 14.92 42.46
CA GLU A 33 -11.55 16.22 42.76
C GLU A 33 -11.52 16.56 44.27
N GLN A 34 -11.54 15.53 45.13
CA GLN A 34 -11.38 15.66 46.59
C GLN A 34 -9.92 15.79 47.05
N GLY A 35 -8.95 15.75 46.13
CA GLY A 35 -7.52 15.87 46.44
C GLY A 35 -6.89 14.63 47.09
N ARG A 36 -7.59 13.49 47.18
CA ARG A 36 -7.08 12.24 47.76
C ARG A 36 -6.26 11.43 46.75
N LEU A 37 -5.18 12.02 46.26
CA LEU A 37 -4.45 11.51 45.09
C LEU A 37 -3.79 10.14 45.30
N HIS A 38 -3.36 9.82 46.52
CA HIS A 38 -2.68 8.55 46.85
C HIS A 38 -3.56 7.30 46.68
N GLU A 39 -4.89 7.46 46.71
CA GLU A 39 -5.85 6.36 46.58
C GLU A 39 -6.12 5.99 45.11
N ILE A 40 -5.79 6.88 44.17
CA ILE A 40 -6.18 6.76 42.77
C ILE A 40 -5.49 5.58 42.08
N GLU A 41 -4.20 5.37 42.36
CA GLU A 41 -3.43 4.25 41.78
C GLU A 41 -4.06 2.90 42.17
N SER A 42 -4.37 2.70 43.46
CA SER A 42 -4.94 1.45 43.95
C SER A 42 -6.37 1.23 43.44
N GLN A 43 -7.18 2.30 43.34
CA GLN A 43 -8.51 2.26 42.75
C GLN A 43 -8.45 1.83 41.27
N LEU A 44 -7.54 2.40 40.48
CA LEU A 44 -7.48 2.16 39.03
C LEU A 44 -6.70 0.91 38.64
N LYS A 45 -5.97 0.27 39.56
CA LYS A 45 -5.12 -0.90 39.26
C LYS A 45 -5.88 -2.02 38.54
N GLY A 46 -7.04 -2.42 39.07
CA GLY A 46 -7.87 -3.49 38.48
C GLY A 46 -8.44 -3.14 37.09
N CYS A 47 -8.65 -1.85 36.81
CA CYS A 47 -9.07 -1.35 35.50
C CYS A 47 -7.94 -1.38 34.46
N LEU A 48 -6.70 -1.17 34.90
CA LEU A 48 -5.54 -0.99 34.02
C LEU A 48 -4.79 -2.30 33.69
N GLU A 49 -5.05 -3.37 34.45
CA GLU A 49 -4.38 -4.68 34.35
C GLU A 49 -5.09 -5.70 33.43
N SER A 50 -6.27 -5.41 32.89
CA SER A 50 -6.97 -6.30 31.95
C SER A 50 -6.30 -6.38 30.56
N PRO A 51 -6.37 -7.56 29.90
CA PRO A 51 -5.24 -8.15 29.19
C PRO A 51 -4.97 -7.52 27.82
N GLU A 52 -3.68 -7.41 27.53
CA GLU A 52 -3.07 -7.08 26.24
C GLU A 52 -3.33 -8.13 25.13
N LYS A 53 -4.33 -9.02 25.28
CA LYS A 53 -4.62 -10.13 24.37
C LYS A 53 -6.10 -10.15 23.97
N GLY A 54 -6.40 -9.43 22.90
CA GLY A 54 -7.73 -9.36 22.28
C GLY A 54 -8.16 -7.92 22.14
N GLY A 55 -8.41 -7.47 20.91
CA GLY A 55 -8.74 -6.09 20.61
C GLY A 55 -9.89 -5.58 21.49
N PHE A 56 -9.62 -4.52 22.25
CA PHE A 56 -10.59 -3.87 23.10
C PHE A 56 -11.79 -3.36 22.27
N ALA A 57 -12.99 -3.50 22.82
CA ALA A 57 -14.16 -2.77 22.30
C ALA A 57 -13.89 -1.25 22.37
N LYS A 58 -14.50 -0.48 21.47
CA LYS A 58 -14.22 0.97 21.34
C LYS A 58 -14.45 1.72 22.66
N GLU A 59 -15.47 1.35 23.44
CA GLU A 59 -15.76 1.98 24.74
C GLU A 59 -14.69 1.68 25.80
N GLU A 60 -14.18 0.46 25.83
CA GLU A 60 -13.15 0.06 26.80
C GLU A 60 -11.85 0.83 26.61
N LYS A 61 -11.43 1.00 25.34
CA LYS A 61 -10.25 1.79 25.02
C LYS A 61 -10.38 3.22 25.56
N GLN A 62 -11.57 3.82 25.48
CA GLN A 62 -11.83 5.18 25.99
C GLN A 62 -11.71 5.25 27.51
N LEU A 63 -12.33 4.32 28.25
CA LEU A 63 -12.25 4.26 29.71
C LEU A 63 -10.79 4.11 30.18
N ARG A 64 -9.99 3.30 29.48
CA ARG A 64 -8.57 3.11 29.79
C ARG A 64 -7.74 4.37 29.54
N VAL A 65 -7.97 5.08 28.44
CA VAL A 65 -7.30 6.35 28.14
C VAL A 65 -7.58 7.37 29.23
N GLU A 66 -8.83 7.43 29.67
CA GLU A 66 -9.25 8.37 30.69
C GLU A 66 -8.71 8.02 32.09
N ALA A 67 -8.72 6.73 32.46
CA ALA A 67 -8.07 6.25 33.68
C ALA A 67 -6.58 6.60 33.69
N LEU A 68 -5.88 6.37 32.57
CA LEU A 68 -4.47 6.73 32.42
C LEU A 68 -4.27 8.26 32.49
N LYS A 69 -5.20 9.05 31.96
CA LYS A 69 -5.14 10.52 32.04
C LYS A 69 -5.22 10.98 33.49
N ILE A 70 -6.22 10.53 34.25
CA ILE A 70 -6.40 10.86 35.67
C ILE A 70 -5.18 10.42 36.48
N LEU A 71 -4.69 9.20 36.24
CA LEU A 71 -3.53 8.67 36.93
C LEU A 71 -2.26 9.48 36.63
N THR A 72 -2.03 9.86 35.37
CA THR A 72 -0.92 10.75 35.00
C THR A 72 -1.03 12.10 35.67
N MET A 73 -2.21 12.74 35.65
CA MET A 73 -2.41 14.03 36.34
C MET A 73 -2.16 13.88 37.84
N SER A 74 -2.63 12.81 38.47
CA SER A 74 -2.42 12.52 39.89
C SER A 74 -0.92 12.43 40.23
N TYR A 75 -0.13 11.74 39.42
CA TYR A 75 1.32 11.66 39.62
C TYR A 75 2.05 12.99 39.37
N ILE A 76 1.52 13.86 38.50
CA ILE A 76 2.05 15.23 38.35
C ILE A 76 1.84 16.01 39.65
N TYR A 77 0.63 16.00 40.21
CA TYR A 77 0.32 16.69 41.46
C TYR A 77 1.02 16.10 42.69
N LEU A 78 1.27 14.80 42.70
CA LEU A 78 2.06 14.12 43.74
C LEU A 78 3.58 14.32 43.60
N GLU A 79 4.03 15.09 42.60
CA GLU A 79 5.45 15.32 42.30
C GLU A 79 6.25 14.01 42.08
N GLU A 80 5.62 13.01 41.45
CA GLU A 80 6.23 11.70 41.12
C GLU A 80 6.56 11.61 39.61
N PRO A 81 7.60 12.31 39.10
CA PRO A 81 7.83 12.48 37.66
C PRO A 81 8.09 11.16 36.92
N GLN A 82 8.70 10.18 37.59
CA GLN A 82 9.02 8.87 37.01
C GLN A 82 7.74 8.07 36.68
N LYS A 83 6.76 8.11 37.59
CA LYS A 83 5.47 7.44 37.42
C LYS A 83 4.56 8.21 36.48
N ALA A 84 4.60 9.55 36.51
CA ALA A 84 3.92 10.39 35.53
C ALA A 84 4.41 10.08 34.11
N ASP A 85 5.72 9.98 33.91
CA ASP A 85 6.35 9.63 32.64
C ASP A 85 5.93 8.22 32.16
N ALA A 86 6.00 7.23 33.04
CA ALA A 86 5.64 5.85 32.72
C ALA A 86 4.16 5.73 32.33
N THR A 87 3.29 6.42 33.06
CA THR A 87 1.84 6.42 32.81
C THR A 87 1.48 7.18 31.54
N MET A 88 2.16 8.31 31.28
CA MET A 88 2.02 9.04 30.02
C MET A 88 2.42 8.19 28.81
N LEU A 89 3.51 7.43 28.91
CA LEU A 89 3.89 6.47 27.87
C LEU A 89 2.82 5.40 27.65
N ARG A 90 2.22 4.87 28.73
CA ARG A 90 1.10 3.93 28.63
C ARG A 90 -0.11 4.57 27.96
N LEU A 91 -0.42 5.83 28.26
CA LEU A 91 -1.49 6.59 27.62
C LEU A 91 -1.26 6.73 26.12
N LYS A 92 -0.08 7.20 25.68
CA LYS A 92 0.23 7.36 24.26
C LYS A 92 0.30 6.02 23.50
N LYS A 93 0.64 4.92 24.18
CA LYS A 93 0.56 3.56 23.60
C LYS A 93 -0.88 3.07 23.50
N ALA A 94 -1.70 3.36 24.51
CA ALA A 94 -3.11 2.97 24.54
C ALA A 94 -3.91 3.72 23.47
N ASP A 95 -3.69 5.02 23.30
CA ASP A 95 -4.26 5.80 22.21
C ASP A 95 -3.27 6.81 21.61
N PRO A 96 -2.65 6.46 20.47
CA PRO A 96 -1.73 7.37 19.79
C PRO A 96 -2.38 8.65 19.25
N TYR A 97 -3.70 8.68 19.08
CA TYR A 97 -4.43 9.83 18.54
C TYR A 97 -5.02 10.74 19.63
N TYR A 98 -4.89 10.38 20.92
CA TYR A 98 -5.34 11.23 22.02
C TYR A 98 -4.61 12.57 21.96
N ARG A 99 -5.36 13.68 22.02
CA ARG A 99 -4.83 15.05 22.07
C ARG A 99 -5.39 15.73 23.32
N PRO A 100 -4.53 16.23 24.23
CA PRO A 100 -5.00 17.07 25.34
C PRO A 100 -5.73 18.30 24.80
N ASN A 101 -6.75 18.77 25.53
CA ASN A 101 -7.38 20.06 25.24
C ASN A 101 -6.68 21.15 26.08
N PRO A 102 -5.92 22.08 25.47
CA PRO A 102 -5.21 23.12 26.22
C PRO A 102 -6.11 24.07 27.02
N GLU A 103 -7.40 24.14 26.70
CA GLU A 103 -8.36 25.01 27.38
C GLU A 103 -8.90 24.40 28.68
N VAL A 104 -8.87 23.07 28.81
CA VAL A 104 -9.49 22.32 29.91
C VAL A 104 -8.45 21.56 30.73
N ASP A 105 -7.40 21.06 30.09
CA ASP A 105 -6.39 20.24 30.74
C ASP A 105 -5.31 21.10 31.40
N PRO A 106 -4.79 20.71 32.59
CA PRO A 106 -3.72 21.44 33.27
C PRO A 106 -2.48 21.63 32.40
N ALA A 107 -1.84 22.79 32.52
CA ALA A 107 -0.69 23.15 31.69
C ALA A 107 0.48 22.16 31.83
N GLU A 108 0.68 21.61 33.03
CA GLU A 108 1.71 20.61 33.35
C GLU A 108 1.48 19.30 32.59
N PHE A 109 0.21 18.89 32.46
CA PHE A 109 -0.17 17.71 31.69
C PHE A 109 0.09 17.92 30.20
N VAL A 110 -0.27 19.09 29.66
CA VAL A 110 0.00 19.46 28.26
C VAL A 110 1.52 19.54 27.99
N ALA A 111 2.28 20.11 28.92
CA ALA A 111 3.74 20.19 28.85
C ALA A 111 4.38 18.79 28.88
N LEU A 112 3.93 17.91 29.78
CA LEU A 112 4.41 16.53 29.83
C LEU A 112 4.06 15.78 28.54
N TYR A 113 2.84 15.93 28.03
CA TYR A 113 2.37 15.25 26.82
C TYR A 113 3.20 15.64 25.58
N SER A 114 3.51 16.93 25.45
CA SER A 114 4.31 17.48 24.35
C SER A 114 5.80 17.11 24.41
N SER A 115 6.29 16.65 25.57
CA SER A 115 7.66 16.12 25.71
C SER A 115 7.90 14.77 25.00
N TYR A 116 6.86 14.12 24.46
CA TYR A 116 6.94 12.84 23.78
C TYR A 116 6.71 12.96 22.27
N ARG A 117 7.46 12.17 21.49
CA ARG A 117 7.30 12.07 20.03
C ARG A 117 5.86 11.67 19.64
N GLU A 118 5.27 12.43 18.74
CA GLU A 118 3.90 12.23 18.24
C GLU A 118 3.85 11.61 16.84
N GLU A 119 4.89 11.81 16.03
CA GLU A 119 4.91 11.37 14.64
C GLU A 119 5.09 9.84 14.53
N PRO A 120 4.35 9.17 13.62
CA PRO A 120 4.55 7.75 13.34
C PRO A 120 5.97 7.51 12.84
N VAL A 121 6.60 6.44 13.31
CA VAL A 121 8.00 6.11 12.96
C VAL A 121 8.06 5.49 11.57
N TYR A 122 7.05 4.69 11.23
CA TYR A 122 6.84 4.13 9.90
C TYR A 122 5.34 3.87 9.73
N ARG A 123 4.90 3.71 8.48
CA ARG A 123 3.52 3.36 8.15
C ARG A 123 3.53 2.12 7.26
N ILE A 124 2.59 1.22 7.48
CA ILE A 124 2.48 -0.01 6.69
C ILE A 124 1.17 0.08 5.91
N GLY A 125 1.23 -0.19 4.62
CA GLY A 125 0.07 -0.13 3.74
C GLY A 125 -0.16 -1.42 2.97
N VAL A 126 -1.41 -1.60 2.55
CA VAL A 126 -1.79 -2.55 1.49
C VAL A 126 -2.24 -1.76 0.27
N ARG A 127 -1.89 -2.25 -0.91
CA ARG A 127 -2.19 -1.62 -2.20
C ARG A 127 -2.96 -2.58 -3.08
N LEU A 128 -3.94 -2.06 -3.80
CA LEU A 128 -4.65 -2.74 -4.88
C LEU A 128 -4.82 -1.76 -6.04
N GLY A 129 -4.60 -2.23 -7.26
CA GLY A 129 -4.77 -1.37 -8.43
C GLY A 129 -4.85 -2.13 -9.74
N VAL A 130 -5.15 -1.38 -10.78
CA VAL A 130 -5.12 -1.82 -12.18
C VAL A 130 -4.01 -1.10 -12.92
N ASN A 131 -3.43 -1.75 -13.92
CA ASN A 131 -2.44 -1.15 -14.79
C ASN A 131 -2.80 -1.37 -16.26
N PHE A 132 -2.38 -0.41 -17.09
CA PHE A 132 -2.52 -0.43 -18.53
C PHE A 132 -1.12 -0.42 -19.10
N SER A 133 -0.70 -1.53 -19.70
CA SER A 133 0.67 -1.72 -20.15
C SER A 133 0.77 -1.63 -21.66
N ARG A 134 1.84 -1.02 -22.17
CA ARG A 134 2.12 -0.89 -23.61
C ARG A 134 3.59 -1.16 -23.90
N PRO A 135 3.90 -1.99 -24.90
CA PRO A 135 5.24 -2.11 -25.46
C PRO A 135 5.64 -0.83 -26.19
N ASN A 136 6.84 -0.35 -25.91
CA ASN A 136 7.54 0.66 -26.69
C ASN A 136 8.59 -0.06 -27.52
N VAL A 137 8.29 -0.31 -28.78
CA VAL A 137 9.19 -1.00 -29.71
C VAL A 137 10.39 -0.11 -30.00
N MET A 138 11.58 -0.64 -29.74
CA MET A 138 12.86 0.00 -30.00
C MET A 138 13.42 -0.44 -31.36
N GLU A 139 13.30 -1.74 -31.65
CA GLU A 139 13.71 -2.34 -32.91
C GLU A 139 12.61 -3.30 -33.35
N LEU A 140 12.04 -3.05 -34.52
CA LEU A 140 11.00 -3.88 -35.10
C LEU A 140 11.68 -5.03 -35.86
N LEU A 141 11.48 -6.25 -35.38
CA LEU A 141 11.95 -7.47 -36.02
C LEU A 141 10.75 -8.21 -36.58
N THR A 142 10.79 -8.58 -37.85
CA THR A 142 9.64 -9.17 -38.54
C THR A 142 10.06 -10.31 -39.46
N VAL A 143 9.21 -11.33 -39.55
CA VAL A 143 9.29 -12.39 -40.58
C VAL A 143 8.65 -11.92 -41.89
N VAL A 144 7.72 -10.97 -41.79
CA VAL A 144 6.89 -10.45 -42.87
C VAL A 144 7.03 -8.94 -42.97
N GLU A 145 6.69 -8.34 -44.11
CA GLU A 145 6.69 -6.88 -44.24
C GLU A 145 5.39 -6.31 -43.64
N PRO A 146 5.44 -5.57 -42.53
CA PRO A 146 4.24 -5.07 -41.87
C PRO A 146 3.68 -3.87 -42.63
N THR A 147 2.35 -3.78 -42.69
CA THR A 147 1.62 -2.61 -43.16
C THR A 147 1.61 -1.51 -42.09
N PHE A 148 1.32 -0.28 -42.51
CA PHE A 148 1.29 0.90 -41.64
C PHE A 148 0.30 0.81 -40.47
N ASP A 149 -0.71 -0.05 -40.58
CA ASP A 149 -1.76 -0.25 -39.56
C ASP A 149 -1.39 -1.27 -38.47
N SER A 150 -0.14 -1.75 -38.45
CA SER A 150 0.35 -2.67 -37.40
C SER A 150 0.58 -1.91 -36.09
N GLU A 151 -0.01 -2.39 -34.99
CA GLU A 151 -0.04 -1.67 -33.72
C GLU A 151 0.21 -2.56 -32.49
N PHE A 152 0.90 -1.97 -31.51
CA PHE A 152 1.01 -2.51 -30.15
C PHE A 152 0.03 -1.77 -29.25
N LYS A 153 -1.04 -2.46 -28.87
CA LYS A 153 -2.18 -1.95 -28.11
C LYS A 153 -2.00 -2.20 -26.61
N ARG A 154 -2.71 -1.39 -25.81
CA ARG A 154 -2.64 -1.45 -24.35
C ARG A 154 -3.47 -2.63 -23.84
N GLY A 155 -2.89 -3.46 -22.99
CA GLY A 155 -3.64 -4.47 -22.25
C GLY A 155 -3.86 -4.07 -20.80
N ILE A 156 -4.81 -4.74 -20.15
CA ILE A 156 -5.19 -4.48 -18.75
C ILE A 156 -4.59 -5.55 -17.85
N GLY A 157 -3.96 -5.11 -16.77
CA GLY A 157 -3.46 -5.95 -15.71
C GLY A 157 -3.90 -5.46 -14.33
N PHE A 158 -3.57 -6.22 -13.30
CA PHE A 158 -3.81 -5.83 -11.91
C PHE A 158 -2.52 -5.90 -11.10
N GLN A 159 -2.50 -5.19 -9.99
CA GLN A 159 -1.41 -5.22 -9.04
C GLN A 159 -1.95 -5.20 -7.62
N PHE A 160 -1.31 -5.96 -6.74
CA PHE A 160 -1.57 -5.87 -5.31
C PHE A 160 -0.29 -6.11 -4.54
N GLY A 161 -0.24 -5.62 -3.30
CA GLY A 161 0.93 -5.80 -2.47
C GLY A 161 0.89 -5.00 -1.19
N ALA A 162 2.06 -4.87 -0.58
CA ALA A 162 2.24 -4.14 0.67
C ALA A 162 3.34 -3.10 0.53
N GLY A 163 3.23 -2.02 1.30
CA GLY A 163 4.15 -0.90 1.29
C GLY A 163 4.58 -0.45 2.68
N LEU A 164 5.73 0.19 2.75
CA LEU A 164 6.31 0.82 3.93
C LEU A 164 6.59 2.30 3.63
N ASP A 165 5.98 3.19 4.39
CA ASP A 165 6.28 4.62 4.38
C ASP A 165 7.20 4.94 5.55
N VAL A 166 8.33 5.60 5.26
CA VAL A 166 9.22 6.18 6.26
C VAL A 166 9.28 7.68 6.04
N PRO A 167 8.65 8.50 6.91
CA PRO A 167 8.81 9.95 6.87
C PRO A 167 10.28 10.31 7.10
N ILE A 168 10.86 11.09 6.20
CA ILE A 168 12.27 11.50 6.28
C ILE A 168 12.40 13.02 6.30
N MET A 169 13.52 13.49 6.84
CA MET A 169 13.90 14.90 6.82
C MET A 169 14.89 15.12 5.69
N LEU A 170 14.51 15.93 4.70
CA LEU A 170 15.40 16.43 3.65
C LEU A 170 15.32 17.95 3.59
N PHE A 171 16.45 18.58 3.23
CA PHE A 171 16.54 20.04 3.01
C PHE A 171 15.99 20.89 4.18
N SER A 172 16.19 20.42 5.42
CA SER A 172 15.64 21.05 6.63
C SER A 172 14.11 21.16 6.69
N GLN A 173 13.39 20.51 5.78
CA GLN A 173 11.93 20.42 5.77
C GLN A 173 11.48 19.14 6.47
N LYS A 174 10.90 19.30 7.67
CA LYS A 174 10.29 18.21 8.41
C LYS A 174 8.92 17.86 7.82
N ASN A 175 8.55 16.58 7.81
CA ASN A 175 7.21 16.07 7.46
C ASN A 175 6.71 16.30 6.01
N LYS A 176 7.56 16.76 5.10
CA LYS A 176 7.22 16.90 3.67
C LYS A 176 7.67 15.74 2.81
N TRP A 177 8.74 15.06 3.21
CA TRP A 177 9.36 13.99 2.44
C TRP A 177 9.03 12.63 3.06
N THR A 178 8.71 11.66 2.23
CA THR A 178 8.48 10.27 2.65
C THR A 178 9.19 9.34 1.68
N LEU A 179 10.01 8.45 2.21
CA LEU A 179 10.53 7.33 1.45
C LEU A 179 9.48 6.22 1.46
N HIS A 180 9.05 5.80 0.29
CA HIS A 180 8.01 4.82 0.12
C HIS A 180 8.55 3.63 -0.68
N GLY A 181 8.58 2.46 -0.06
CA GLY A 181 8.97 1.20 -0.70
C GLY A 181 7.81 0.22 -0.69
N GLU A 182 7.58 -0.48 -1.79
CA GLU A 182 6.52 -1.51 -1.89
C GLU A 182 7.08 -2.84 -2.38
N LEU A 183 6.38 -3.91 -2.05
CA LEU A 183 6.51 -5.21 -2.69
C LEU A 183 5.19 -5.55 -3.35
N LEU A 184 5.18 -5.65 -4.67
CA LEU A 184 3.97 -5.83 -5.48
C LEU A 184 4.03 -7.14 -6.27
N TYR A 185 2.94 -7.88 -6.25
CA TYR A 185 2.63 -8.82 -7.32
C TYR A 185 1.96 -8.03 -8.45
N GLN A 186 2.55 -8.07 -9.64
CA GLN A 186 2.06 -7.35 -10.81
C GLN A 186 1.76 -8.31 -11.95
N GLN A 187 0.54 -8.25 -12.45
CA GLN A 187 0.19 -8.78 -13.76
C GLN A 187 0.15 -7.63 -14.75
N ARG A 188 0.82 -7.78 -15.89
CA ARG A 188 0.78 -6.86 -17.03
C ARG A 188 0.27 -7.61 -18.24
N SER A 189 -0.41 -6.90 -19.14
CA SER A 189 -0.87 -7.47 -20.40
C SER A 189 -0.78 -6.43 -21.50
N TYR A 190 -0.57 -6.90 -22.72
CA TYR A 190 -0.61 -6.07 -23.92
C TYR A 190 -1.00 -6.91 -25.13
N GLU A 191 -1.47 -6.20 -26.16
CA GLU A 191 -1.96 -6.79 -27.39
C GLU A 191 -1.03 -6.39 -28.55
N ILE A 192 -0.82 -7.33 -29.45
CA ILE A 192 0.02 -7.22 -30.63
C ILE A 192 -0.89 -7.48 -31.82
N ASP A 193 -0.93 -6.55 -32.76
CA ASP A 193 -1.70 -6.65 -34.00
C ASP A 193 -0.75 -6.30 -35.15
N ILE A 194 -0.35 -7.31 -35.93
CA ILE A 194 0.56 -7.13 -37.07
C ILE A 194 -0.17 -7.55 -38.34
N LYS A 195 -0.28 -6.62 -39.28
CA LYS A 195 -0.96 -6.82 -40.56
C LYS A 195 0.04 -6.86 -41.69
N GLU A 196 -0.10 -7.85 -42.55
CA GLU A 196 0.74 -8.08 -43.72
C GLU A 196 -0.15 -8.05 -44.97
N ASP A 197 0.24 -7.26 -45.98
CA ASP A 197 -0.40 -7.28 -47.30
C ASP A 197 0.39 -8.22 -48.23
N ARG A 198 -0.27 -9.26 -48.73
CA ARG A 198 0.32 -10.24 -49.66
C ARG A 198 -0.06 -10.02 -51.12
N SER A 199 -0.61 -8.85 -51.44
CA SER A 199 -1.14 -8.60 -52.78
C SER A 199 -0.04 -8.38 -53.80
N PRO A 200 -0.16 -8.99 -54.98
CA PRO A 200 0.63 -8.59 -56.14
C PRO A 200 0.25 -7.19 -56.65
N ASP A 201 -0.97 -6.74 -56.36
CA ASP A 201 -1.56 -5.47 -56.81
C ASP A 201 -2.02 -4.63 -55.61
N PRO A 202 -1.47 -3.42 -55.40
CA PRO A 202 -1.86 -2.52 -54.30
C PRO A 202 -3.33 -2.09 -54.30
N SER A 203 -4.06 -2.27 -55.41
CA SER A 203 -5.46 -1.88 -55.53
C SER A 203 -6.45 -2.90 -54.94
N ASN A 204 -6.00 -4.13 -54.65
CA ASN A 204 -6.82 -5.19 -54.06
C ASN A 204 -6.06 -5.92 -52.93
N PRO A 205 -5.99 -5.34 -51.72
CA PRO A 205 -5.17 -5.86 -50.61
C PRO A 205 -5.65 -7.24 -50.09
N ILE A 206 -4.72 -8.15 -49.85
CA ILE A 206 -4.86 -9.50 -49.30
C ILE A 206 -4.22 -9.43 -47.92
N LEU A 207 -5.02 -9.09 -46.93
CA LEU A 207 -4.56 -8.84 -45.57
C LEU A 207 -4.52 -10.13 -44.75
N ASN A 208 -3.33 -10.47 -44.29
CA ASN A 208 -3.14 -11.43 -43.21
C ASN A 208 -2.88 -10.68 -41.92
N GLU A 209 -3.32 -11.23 -40.80
CA GLU A 209 -3.24 -10.57 -39.50
C GLU A 209 -2.73 -11.57 -38.45
N PHE A 210 -1.73 -11.14 -37.69
CA PHE A 210 -1.29 -11.78 -36.47
C PHE A 210 -1.89 -11.03 -35.29
N GLU A 211 -2.64 -11.74 -34.45
CA GLU A 211 -3.19 -11.21 -33.21
C GLU A 211 -2.55 -11.96 -32.04
N GLY A 212 -1.93 -11.23 -31.13
CA GLY A 212 -1.26 -11.77 -29.95
C GLY A 212 -1.66 -11.04 -28.69
N VAL A 213 -1.93 -11.78 -27.62
CA VAL A 213 -2.14 -11.23 -26.28
C VAL A 213 -1.08 -11.80 -25.34
N GLU A 214 -0.17 -10.97 -24.89
CA GLU A 214 0.82 -11.38 -23.90
C GLU A 214 0.36 -11.02 -22.49
N ARG A 215 0.57 -11.95 -21.56
CA ARG A 215 0.37 -11.76 -20.13
C ARG A 215 1.65 -12.08 -19.39
N GLN A 216 2.14 -11.11 -18.63
CA GLN A 216 3.34 -11.20 -17.81
C GLN A 216 2.97 -11.10 -16.35
N THR A 217 3.59 -11.93 -15.51
CA THR A 217 3.50 -11.84 -14.06
C THR A 217 4.88 -11.61 -13.48
N ALA A 218 4.99 -10.65 -12.55
CA ALA A 218 6.26 -10.26 -11.96
C ALA A 218 6.10 -9.89 -10.48
N LEU A 219 7.18 -10.10 -9.73
CA LEU A 219 7.35 -9.51 -8.41
C LEU A 219 8.11 -8.19 -8.56
N SER A 220 7.50 -7.08 -8.17
CA SER A 220 8.04 -5.74 -8.34
C SER A 220 8.41 -5.11 -7.00
N LEU A 221 9.57 -4.48 -6.95
CA LEU A 221 10.08 -3.73 -5.81
C LEU A 221 10.25 -2.25 -6.19
N PRO A 222 9.17 -1.44 -6.23
CA PRO A 222 9.25 0.00 -6.44
C PRO A 222 9.74 0.72 -5.18
N ILE A 223 10.67 1.65 -5.36
CA ILE A 223 11.14 2.57 -4.32
C ILE A 223 10.95 3.99 -4.86
N THR A 224 10.22 4.81 -4.11
CA THR A 224 9.86 6.18 -4.49
C THR A 224 10.10 7.17 -3.37
N LEU A 225 10.48 8.38 -3.75
CA LEU A 225 10.55 9.53 -2.88
C LEU A 225 9.31 10.39 -3.10
N GLU A 226 8.45 10.49 -2.10
CA GLU A 226 7.25 11.30 -2.13
C GLU A 226 7.53 12.70 -1.56
N TYR A 227 7.01 13.72 -2.23
CA TYR A 227 6.96 15.09 -1.76
C TYR A 227 5.52 15.55 -1.59
N LYS A 228 5.16 15.85 -0.34
CA LYS A 228 3.86 16.44 0.03
C LYS A 228 3.93 17.95 -0.13
N PHE A 229 3.13 18.49 -1.05
CA PHE A 229 3.18 19.91 -1.42
C PHE A 229 2.05 20.77 -0.81
N LEU A 230 0.98 20.16 -0.29
CA LEU A 230 -0.05 20.85 0.51
C LEU A 230 -0.39 20.07 1.79
N GLU A 231 -0.64 20.80 2.87
CA GLU A 231 -1.18 20.28 4.13
C GLU A 231 -2.60 20.82 4.32
N LYS A 232 -3.59 20.09 3.80
CA LYS A 232 -5.03 20.40 3.92
C LYS A 232 -5.78 19.14 4.33
N LYS A 233 -7.13 19.21 4.33
CA LYS A 233 -8.00 18.04 4.59
C LYS A 233 -7.69 16.84 3.68
N PHE A 234 -7.14 17.10 2.50
CA PHE A 234 -6.55 16.12 1.59
C PHE A 234 -5.06 16.44 1.47
N ASN A 235 -4.20 15.43 1.62
CA ASN A 235 -2.74 15.58 1.57
C ASN A 235 -2.23 15.13 0.19
N PRO A 236 -2.19 16.01 -0.83
CA PRO A 236 -1.68 15.65 -2.14
C PRO A 236 -0.15 15.54 -2.13
N TYR A 237 0.36 14.62 -2.95
CA TYR A 237 1.78 14.38 -3.13
C TYR A 237 2.13 14.05 -4.58
N ILE A 238 3.39 14.30 -4.93
CA ILE A 238 4.04 13.77 -6.11
C ILE A 238 5.14 12.82 -5.67
N ALA A 239 5.49 11.83 -6.48
CA ALA A 239 6.56 10.90 -6.19
C ALA A 239 7.38 10.59 -7.43
N LEU A 240 8.68 10.37 -7.22
CA LEU A 240 9.61 9.91 -8.26
C LEU A 240 10.42 8.74 -7.71
N GLY A 241 10.80 7.81 -8.57
CA GLY A 241 11.56 6.65 -8.13
C GLY A 241 11.90 5.67 -9.23
N PHE A 242 12.21 4.44 -8.82
CA PHE A 242 12.56 3.35 -9.71
C PHE A 242 11.88 2.06 -9.24
N SER A 243 11.66 1.12 -10.15
CA SER A 243 11.27 -0.25 -9.80
C SER A 243 12.21 -1.27 -10.44
N THR A 244 12.41 -2.35 -9.70
CA THR A 244 13.00 -3.58 -10.20
C THR A 244 11.91 -4.64 -10.23
N ASP A 245 11.70 -5.23 -11.40
CA ASP A 245 10.71 -6.26 -11.63
C ASP A 245 11.41 -7.60 -11.91
N LEU A 246 11.13 -8.61 -11.10
CA LEU A 246 11.52 -10.00 -11.32
C LEU A 246 10.37 -10.72 -12.03
N LEU A 247 10.56 -11.03 -13.31
CA LEU A 247 9.58 -11.76 -14.12
C LEU A 247 9.47 -13.21 -13.63
N LEU A 248 8.24 -13.65 -13.39
CA LEU A 248 7.92 -15.00 -12.91
C LEU A 248 7.41 -15.87 -14.06
N SER A 249 6.60 -15.31 -14.94
CA SER A 249 6.03 -16.00 -16.10
C SER A 249 5.63 -14.98 -17.16
N SER A 250 5.78 -15.39 -18.42
CA SER A 250 5.26 -14.70 -19.60
C SER A 250 4.61 -15.73 -20.50
N THR A 251 3.37 -15.48 -20.90
CA THR A 251 2.64 -16.34 -21.83
C THR A 251 1.99 -15.48 -22.90
N LEU A 252 2.25 -15.81 -24.15
CA LEU A 252 1.69 -15.22 -25.36
C LEU A 252 0.63 -16.17 -25.91
N THR A 253 -0.59 -15.69 -26.02
CA THR A 253 -1.65 -16.37 -26.78
C THR A 253 -1.72 -15.71 -28.14
N ALA A 254 -1.59 -16.49 -29.22
CA ALA A 254 -1.51 -15.94 -30.57
C ALA A 254 -2.42 -16.70 -31.54
N GLU A 255 -2.98 -15.99 -32.51
CA GLU A 255 -3.69 -16.53 -33.65
C GLU A 255 -3.21 -15.86 -34.95
N ARG A 256 -3.36 -16.55 -36.09
CA ARG A 256 -3.08 -15.97 -37.40
C ARG A 256 -4.29 -16.06 -38.29
N LYS A 257 -4.88 -14.92 -38.65
CA LYS A 257 -5.97 -14.81 -39.62
C LYS A 257 -5.40 -14.68 -41.03
N ARG A 258 -6.03 -15.34 -42.00
CA ARG A 258 -5.65 -15.30 -43.41
C ARG A 258 -6.85 -14.97 -44.29
N PHE A 259 -6.65 -14.09 -45.27
CA PHE A 259 -7.72 -13.72 -46.18
C PHE A 259 -8.12 -14.91 -47.07
N VAL A 260 -9.40 -15.30 -47.02
CA VAL A 260 -10.01 -16.34 -47.89
C VAL A 260 -9.36 -17.74 -47.74
N GLN A 261 -8.52 -17.94 -46.71
CA GLN A 261 -7.87 -19.21 -46.38
C GLN A 261 -8.04 -19.53 -44.89
N PRO A 262 -8.00 -20.81 -44.50
CA PRO A 262 -7.91 -21.17 -43.09
C PRO A 262 -6.65 -20.56 -42.46
N GLY A 263 -6.85 -19.82 -41.37
CA GLY A 263 -5.79 -19.29 -40.54
C GLY A 263 -5.08 -20.36 -39.71
N VAL A 264 -4.12 -19.94 -38.89
CA VAL A 264 -3.57 -20.77 -37.83
C VAL A 264 -4.39 -20.51 -36.57
N PRO A 265 -4.98 -21.56 -35.95
CA PRO A 265 -5.83 -21.39 -34.77
C PRO A 265 -5.04 -20.85 -33.58
N GLU A 266 -5.75 -20.40 -32.55
CA GLU A 266 -5.14 -19.89 -31.32
C GLU A 266 -4.20 -20.92 -30.66
N GLY A 267 -2.99 -20.48 -30.32
CA GLY A 267 -1.96 -21.26 -29.63
C GLY A 267 -1.33 -20.48 -28.47
N GLY A 268 -0.90 -21.21 -27.44
CA GLY A 268 -0.17 -20.66 -26.28
C GLY A 268 1.33 -20.89 -26.40
N PHE A 269 2.11 -19.84 -26.14
CA PHE A 269 3.56 -19.83 -26.25
C PHE A 269 4.18 -19.14 -25.05
N ASP A 270 5.36 -19.58 -24.63
CA ASP A 270 6.13 -18.92 -23.57
C ASP A 270 7.30 -18.18 -24.25
N PRO A 271 7.17 -16.86 -24.51
CA PRO A 271 8.23 -16.12 -25.17
C PRO A 271 9.43 -15.92 -24.25
N GLU A 272 10.61 -15.82 -24.84
CA GLU A 272 11.85 -15.62 -24.11
C GLU A 272 11.96 -14.15 -23.66
N ARG A 273 12.10 -13.94 -22.35
CA ARG A 273 12.01 -12.62 -21.73
C ARG A 273 13.12 -12.45 -20.71
N GLU A 274 13.64 -11.24 -20.61
CA GLU A 274 14.62 -10.90 -19.59
C GLU A 274 14.00 -11.06 -18.18
N PRO A 275 14.64 -11.83 -17.28
CA PRO A 275 14.07 -12.12 -15.98
C PRO A 275 14.03 -10.90 -15.06
N ILE A 276 14.90 -9.91 -15.28
CA ILE A 276 15.00 -8.71 -14.44
C ILE A 276 14.82 -7.48 -15.32
N ASN A 277 13.84 -6.64 -14.96
CA ASN A 277 13.52 -5.42 -15.69
C ASN A 277 13.54 -4.20 -14.77
N LEU A 278 14.04 -3.07 -15.29
CA LEU A 278 14.11 -1.81 -14.56
C LEU A 278 13.16 -0.78 -15.16
N SER A 279 12.48 -0.02 -14.31
CA SER A 279 11.64 1.11 -14.75
C SER A 279 11.90 2.36 -13.91
N ALA A 280 11.78 3.53 -14.53
CA ALA A 280 11.64 4.81 -13.84
C ALA A 280 10.17 5.07 -13.51
N LEU A 281 9.89 5.67 -12.36
CA LEU A 281 8.55 5.90 -11.85
C LEU A 281 8.28 7.38 -11.65
N ALA A 282 7.09 7.81 -12.05
CA ALA A 282 6.51 9.09 -11.67
C ALA A 282 5.07 8.88 -11.22
N ALA A 283 4.70 9.46 -10.09
CA ALA A 283 3.36 9.29 -9.53
C ALA A 283 2.82 10.60 -8.94
N ALA A 284 1.49 10.69 -8.91
CA ALA A 284 0.76 11.71 -8.19
C ALA A 284 -0.40 11.05 -7.44
N GLY A 285 -0.64 11.50 -6.21
CA GLY A 285 -1.69 10.91 -5.39
C GLY A 285 -2.18 11.84 -4.30
N VAL A 286 -3.22 11.37 -3.61
CA VAL A 286 -3.87 12.08 -2.51
C VAL A 286 -4.04 11.13 -1.34
N LYS A 287 -3.54 11.53 -0.16
CA LYS A 287 -3.73 10.80 1.11
C LYS A 287 -4.86 11.47 1.91
N LEU A 288 -5.96 10.76 2.13
CA LEU A 288 -7.11 11.19 2.91
C LEU A 288 -7.04 10.58 4.32
N PRO A 289 -6.97 11.38 5.40
CA PRO A 289 -6.93 10.86 6.76
C PRO A 289 -8.28 10.19 7.11
N VAL A 290 -8.23 8.89 7.43
CA VAL A 290 -9.42 8.10 7.81
C VAL A 290 -9.06 7.20 8.99
N GLY A 291 -9.70 7.45 10.15
CA GLY A 291 -9.46 6.70 11.37
C GLY A 291 -7.97 6.71 11.76
N PRO A 292 -7.34 5.54 12.00
CA PRO A 292 -5.92 5.48 12.36
C PRO A 292 -4.96 5.64 11.17
N GLY A 293 -5.47 5.76 9.94
CA GLY A 293 -4.67 5.65 8.74
C GLY A 293 -4.95 6.71 7.70
N PHE A 294 -4.58 6.35 6.46
CA PHE A 294 -4.91 7.11 5.27
C PHE A 294 -5.49 6.17 4.22
N ILE A 295 -6.54 6.61 3.55
CA ILE A 295 -6.89 6.09 2.23
C ILE A 295 -6.07 6.88 1.22
N VAL A 296 -5.42 6.18 0.29
CA VAL A 296 -4.59 6.77 -0.74
C VAL A 296 -5.15 6.41 -2.10
N PHE A 297 -5.30 7.43 -2.95
CA PHE A 297 -5.54 7.24 -4.38
C PHE A 297 -4.32 7.73 -5.13
N GLU A 298 -3.76 6.89 -6.00
CA GLU A 298 -2.54 7.18 -6.75
C GLU A 298 -2.69 6.84 -8.23
N VAL A 299 -2.19 7.76 -9.07
CA VAL A 299 -1.89 7.50 -10.47
C VAL A 299 -0.38 7.42 -10.61
N ARG A 300 0.13 6.35 -11.21
CA ARG A 300 1.57 6.10 -11.38
C ARG A 300 1.88 5.69 -12.81
N TYR A 301 2.81 6.38 -13.44
CA TYR A 301 3.41 6.03 -14.71
C TYR A 301 4.77 5.36 -14.47
N ALA A 302 4.98 4.19 -15.08
CA ALA A 302 6.23 3.47 -15.11
C ALA A 302 6.78 3.46 -16.54
N HIS A 303 8.02 3.93 -16.70
CA HIS A 303 8.73 3.94 -17.96
C HIS A 303 9.84 2.89 -17.93
N GLY A 304 9.72 1.84 -18.74
CA GLY A 304 10.72 0.79 -18.86
C GLY A 304 12.06 1.34 -19.36
N LEU A 305 13.13 1.01 -18.64
CA LEU A 305 14.51 1.43 -18.94
C LEU A 305 15.28 0.33 -19.66
N THR A 306 15.02 -0.93 -19.32
CA THR A 306 15.63 -2.12 -19.92
C THR A 306 14.76 -2.68 -21.04
N ASN A 307 15.41 -3.34 -22.00
CA ASN A 307 14.71 -4.14 -23.00
C ASN A 307 14.24 -5.44 -22.34
N ILE A 308 13.03 -5.86 -22.67
CA ILE A 308 12.42 -7.09 -22.13
C ILE A 308 12.67 -8.29 -23.04
N SER A 309 12.97 -8.03 -24.31
CA SER A 309 13.26 -8.99 -25.36
C SER A 309 14.62 -8.67 -26.00
N SER A 310 15.22 -9.67 -26.65
CA SER A 310 16.51 -9.58 -27.32
C SER A 310 16.38 -9.89 -28.80
N SER A 311 17.18 -9.22 -29.63
CA SER A 311 17.26 -9.50 -31.06
C SER A 311 17.82 -10.91 -31.36
N GLU A 312 18.65 -11.44 -30.46
CA GLU A 312 19.25 -12.78 -30.60
C GLU A 312 18.23 -13.90 -30.47
N THR A 313 17.17 -13.68 -29.69
CA THR A 313 16.11 -14.67 -29.40
C THR A 313 14.82 -14.40 -30.16
N ALA A 314 14.81 -13.39 -31.04
CA ALA A 314 13.63 -12.95 -31.79
C ALA A 314 12.94 -14.06 -32.60
N TYR A 315 13.70 -15.05 -33.06
CA TYR A 315 13.22 -16.20 -33.85
C TYR A 315 13.35 -17.55 -33.11
N ALA A 316 13.63 -17.52 -31.80
CA ALA A 316 13.87 -18.74 -31.02
C ALA A 316 12.66 -19.70 -31.04
N ASN A 317 11.45 -19.15 -31.03
CA ASN A 317 10.23 -19.95 -31.15
C ASN A 317 9.87 -20.16 -32.63
N GLN A 318 10.27 -21.32 -33.17
CA GLN A 318 10.04 -21.66 -34.57
C GLN A 318 8.57 -21.71 -34.96
N SER A 319 7.67 -22.14 -34.06
CA SER A 319 6.23 -22.14 -34.35
C SER A 319 5.72 -20.71 -34.52
N LEU A 320 6.06 -19.80 -33.61
CA LEU A 320 5.70 -18.37 -33.76
C LEU A 320 6.28 -17.78 -35.06
N ALA A 321 7.54 -18.05 -35.36
CA ALA A 321 8.20 -17.51 -36.54
C ALA A 321 7.64 -18.08 -37.86
N LEU A 322 7.45 -19.39 -37.97
CA LEU A 322 7.11 -20.06 -39.24
C LEU A 322 5.61 -20.19 -39.46
N ASP A 323 4.86 -20.58 -38.43
CA ASP A 323 3.42 -20.84 -38.57
C ASP A 323 2.62 -19.52 -38.46
N TYR A 324 2.97 -18.72 -37.45
CA TYR A 324 2.30 -17.45 -37.14
C TYR A 324 2.93 -16.25 -37.85
N GLY A 325 4.19 -16.35 -38.33
CA GLY A 325 4.91 -15.26 -38.99
C GLY A 325 5.26 -14.10 -38.05
N TYR A 326 5.42 -14.39 -36.77
CA TYR A 326 5.75 -13.44 -35.74
C TYR A 326 7.21 -13.60 -35.30
N ALA A 327 7.94 -12.49 -35.29
CA ALA A 327 9.25 -12.40 -34.66
C ALA A 327 9.15 -11.44 -33.47
N ASP A 328 9.84 -11.79 -32.39
CA ASP A 328 9.83 -10.99 -31.19
C ASP A 328 10.67 -9.73 -31.40
N SER A 329 10.01 -8.58 -31.42
CA SER A 329 10.68 -7.29 -31.57
C SER A 329 11.38 -6.90 -30.26
N VAL A 330 12.41 -6.05 -30.34
CA VAL A 330 13.06 -5.53 -29.13
C VAL A 330 12.21 -4.38 -28.58
N PHE A 331 11.67 -4.52 -27.38
CA PHE A 331 10.83 -3.50 -26.77
C PHE A 331 11.08 -3.29 -25.28
N LYS A 332 10.65 -2.13 -24.79
CA LYS A 332 10.56 -1.80 -23.37
C LYS A 332 9.11 -1.68 -22.97
N LEU A 333 8.73 -2.05 -21.75
CA LEU A 333 7.33 -1.95 -21.32
C LEU A 333 7.12 -0.67 -20.50
N SER A 334 6.12 0.12 -20.90
CA SER A 334 5.60 1.20 -20.08
C SER A 334 4.24 0.83 -19.53
N SER A 335 3.89 1.35 -18.35
CA SER A 335 2.55 1.17 -17.82
C SER A 335 2.02 2.42 -17.12
N LEU A 336 0.71 2.61 -17.21
CA LEU A 336 -0.04 3.58 -16.42
C LEU A 336 -0.90 2.80 -15.43
N SER A 337 -0.78 3.11 -14.14
CA SER A 337 -1.53 2.41 -13.09
C SER A 337 -2.35 3.35 -12.25
N PHE A 338 -3.51 2.84 -11.81
CA PHE A 338 -4.43 3.48 -10.87
C PHE A 338 -4.58 2.55 -9.68
N ALA A 339 -4.36 3.07 -8.48
CA ALA A 339 -4.40 2.25 -7.27
C ALA A 339 -5.06 2.95 -6.10
N GLY A 340 -5.71 2.14 -5.27
CA GLY A 340 -6.16 2.48 -3.94
C GLY A 340 -5.29 1.76 -2.90
N SER A 341 -4.89 2.48 -1.85
CA SER A 341 -4.14 1.89 -0.74
C SER A 341 -4.74 2.32 0.59
N TYR A 342 -4.62 1.46 1.60
CA TYR A 342 -4.90 1.84 2.98
C TYR A 342 -3.62 1.73 3.80
N ILE A 343 -3.19 2.85 4.41
CA ILE A 343 -1.94 2.98 5.14
C ILE A 343 -2.21 3.14 6.63
N PHE A 344 -1.72 2.21 7.45
CA PHE A 344 -1.81 2.26 8.91
C PHE A 344 -0.58 2.97 9.51
N ASN A 345 -0.83 3.96 10.38
CA ASN A 345 0.24 4.64 11.11
C ASN A 345 0.71 3.80 12.31
N LYS A 346 1.98 3.40 12.34
CA LYS A 346 2.57 2.77 13.51
C LYS A 346 3.27 3.80 14.38
N HIS A 347 2.73 4.00 15.57
CA HIS A 347 3.27 4.92 16.57
C HIS A 347 4.20 4.18 17.53
N ASN A 348 5.36 4.76 17.80
CA ASN A 348 6.27 4.29 18.86
C ASN A 348 6.65 5.50 19.73
N PRO A 349 5.80 5.87 20.71
CA PRO A 349 6.01 7.05 21.52
C PRO A 349 7.30 6.89 22.35
N LYS A 350 8.22 7.83 22.21
CA LYS A 350 9.45 7.94 23.01
C LYS A 350 9.57 9.36 23.53
N LYS A 351 10.03 9.52 24.78
CA LYS A 351 10.33 10.83 25.36
C LYS A 351 11.43 11.48 24.54
N ILE A 352 11.23 12.74 24.16
CA ILE A 352 12.22 13.53 23.45
C ILE A 352 13.24 13.94 24.50
N THR A 353 14.36 13.23 24.59
CA THR A 353 15.52 13.71 25.32
C THR A 353 16.04 14.92 24.55
N ARG A 354 15.79 16.14 25.08
CA ARG A 354 16.59 17.31 24.69
C ARG A 354 18.05 16.93 24.96
N LYS A 355 18.82 16.63 23.91
CA LYS A 355 20.26 16.89 23.98
C LYS A 355 20.36 18.41 24.10
N LYS A 356 20.89 18.86 25.23
CA LYS A 356 21.29 20.26 25.43
C LYS A 356 22.23 20.68 24.31
#